data_AF-A0A936X309-F1
#
_entry.id   AF-A0A936X309-F1
#
_cell.length_a   1.000
_cell.length_b   1.000
_cell.length_c   1.000
_cell.angle_alpha   90.00
_cell.angle_beta   90.00
_cell.angle_gamma   90.00
#
_symmetry.space_group_name_H-M   'P 1'
#
loop_
_entity.id
_entity.type
_entity.pdbx_description
1 polymer ?
#
loop_
_entity_poly.entity_id
_entity_poly.type
_entity_poly.pdbx_seq_one_letter_code
_entity_poly.pdbx_strand_id
1 'polypeptide(L)'
;MEQLKEDAQQILGSLRETIWVLKNENLSLTDFFDGYKQYAAKLLRNNNDISIEFNETIENNRILSPTIALHLYRILQECLQNTIKHADADKIEIVLTSTNKISLLYSDNGKRI
;
A
#
# COMPACT_ATOMS: atom_id res chain seq x y z
N MET A 1 -27.18 0.43 -9.85
CA MET A 1 -26.76 -0.95 -10.20
C MET A 1 -25.30 -1.01 -10.63
N GLU A 2 -24.75 0.01 -11.33
CA GLU A 2 -23.31 0.11 -11.61
C GLU A 2 -22.45 0.22 -10.34
N GLN A 3 -22.82 1.09 -9.40
CA GLN A 3 -22.09 1.26 -8.13
C GLN A 3 -21.89 -0.06 -7.36
N LEU A 4 -22.95 -0.86 -7.21
CA LEU A 4 -22.89 -2.16 -6.51
C LEU A 4 -21.93 -3.15 -7.20
N LYS A 5 -21.85 -3.06 -8.53
CA LYS A 5 -20.97 -3.90 -9.34
C LYS A 5 -19.51 -3.46 -9.20
N GLU A 6 -19.26 -2.16 -9.17
CA GLU A 6 -17.92 -1.60 -8.89
C GLU A 6 -17.46 -1.92 -7.46
N ASP A 7 -18.35 -1.77 -6.47
CA ASP A 7 -18.09 -2.12 -5.07
C ASP A 7 -17.75 -3.61 -4.94
N ALA A 8 -18.51 -4.49 -5.59
CA ALA A 8 -18.23 -5.92 -5.61
C ALA A 8 -16.89 -6.25 -6.28
N GLN A 9 -16.53 -5.53 -7.36
CA GLN A 9 -15.24 -5.71 -8.03
C GLN A 9 -14.06 -5.23 -7.16
N GLN A 10 -14.21 -4.11 -6.44
CA GLN A 10 -13.23 -3.65 -5.45
C GLN A 10 -13.08 -4.66 -4.30
N ILE A 11 -14.20 -5.22 -3.80
CA ILE A 11 -14.18 -6.24 -2.76
C ILE A 11 -13.46 -7.51 -3.24
N LEU A 12 -13.76 -7.99 -4.44
CA LEU A 12 -13.08 -9.17 -5.00
C LEU A 12 -11.59 -8.92 -5.25
N GLY A 13 -11.22 -7.70 -5.67
CA GLY A 13 -9.83 -7.27 -5.80
C GLY A 13 -9.08 -7.31 -4.47
N SER A 14 -9.64 -6.69 -3.43
CA SER A 14 -9.03 -6.64 -2.09
C SER A 14 -8.93 -8.01 -1.42
N LEU A 15 -9.90 -8.90 -1.65
CA LEU A 15 -9.82 -10.30 -1.22
C LEU A 15 -8.68 -11.05 -1.91
N ARG A 16 -8.50 -10.86 -3.23
CA ARG A 16 -7.45 -11.53 -3.99
C ARG A 16 -6.05 -11.10 -3.58
N GLU A 17 -5.87 -9.81 -3.26
CA GLU A 17 -4.61 -9.25 -2.76
C GLU A 17 -4.34 -9.71 -1.32
N THR A 18 -5.36 -9.76 -0.46
CA THR A 18 -5.26 -10.35 0.88
C THR A 18 -4.86 -11.82 0.81
N ILE A 19 -5.45 -12.60 -0.10
CA ILE A 19 -5.07 -14.01 -0.32
C ILE A 19 -3.62 -14.12 -0.78
N TRP A 20 -3.13 -13.21 -1.64
CA TRP A 20 -1.74 -13.22 -2.07
C TRP A 20 -0.78 -12.98 -0.90
N VAL A 21 -1.08 -12.03 -0.01
CA VAL A 21 -0.30 -11.79 1.21
C VAL A 21 -0.33 -13.01 2.15
N LEU A 22 -1.49 -13.66 2.28
CA LEU A 22 -1.69 -14.80 3.18
C LEU A 22 -1.12 -16.14 2.66
N LYS A 23 -0.95 -16.30 1.34
CA LYS A 23 -0.43 -17.54 0.74
C LYS A 23 1.09 -17.66 0.83
N ASN A 24 1.82 -16.57 1.07
CA ASN A 24 3.28 -16.58 1.13
C ASN A 24 3.74 -16.73 2.59
N GLU A 25 3.89 -17.98 3.05
CA GLU A 25 4.41 -18.29 4.40
C GLU A 25 5.81 -17.70 4.66
N ASN A 26 6.57 -17.39 3.60
CA ASN A 26 7.88 -16.73 3.64
C ASN A 26 7.90 -15.44 2.77
N LEU A 27 6.99 -14.50 3.02
CA LEU A 27 6.97 -13.24 2.29
C LEU A 27 8.14 -12.34 2.71
N SER A 28 9.07 -12.05 1.79
CA SER A 28 10.15 -11.10 2.07
C SER A 28 9.63 -9.67 2.10
N LEU A 29 10.31 -8.80 2.85
CA LEU A 29 9.96 -7.39 2.95
C LEU A 29 10.02 -6.68 1.58
N THR A 30 10.98 -7.07 0.74
CA THR A 30 11.07 -6.60 -0.65
C THR A 30 9.84 -7.01 -1.46
N ASP A 31 9.48 -8.30 -1.45
CA ASP A 31 8.31 -8.80 -2.19
C ASP A 31 7.02 -8.13 -1.72
N PHE A 32 6.88 -7.96 -0.40
CA PHE A 32 5.75 -7.23 0.19
C PHE A 32 5.64 -5.81 -0.36
N PHE A 33 6.74 -5.06 -0.35
CA PHE A 33 6.73 -3.66 -0.75
C PHE A 33 6.54 -3.50 -2.26
N ASP A 34 7.11 -4.39 -3.07
CA ASP A 34 6.87 -4.43 -4.52
C ASP A 34 5.42 -4.78 -4.86
N GLY A 35 4.81 -5.70 -4.11
CA GLY A 35 3.37 -5.98 -4.21
C GLY A 35 2.52 -4.74 -3.91
N TYR A 36 2.91 -3.96 -2.88
CA TYR A 36 2.23 -2.71 -2.56
C TYR A 36 2.43 -1.62 -3.62
N LYS A 37 3.64 -1.45 -4.17
CA LYS A 37 3.88 -0.50 -5.29
C LYS A 37 2.95 -0.78 -6.46
N GLN A 38 2.75 -2.05 -6.81
CA GLN A 38 1.83 -2.44 -7.89
C GLN A 38 0.36 -2.10 -7.56
N TYR A 39 -0.06 -2.31 -6.31
CA TYR A 39 -1.39 -1.93 -5.84
C TYR A 39 -1.59 -0.41 -5.96
N ALA A 40 -0.67 0.38 -5.40
CA ALA A 40 -0.73 1.84 -5.42
C ALA A 40 -0.74 2.39 -6.85
N ALA A 41 0.12 1.87 -7.73
CA ALA A 41 0.15 2.24 -9.13
C ALA A 41 -1.19 1.95 -9.84
N LYS A 42 -1.85 0.82 -9.54
CA LYS A 42 -3.17 0.50 -10.11
C LYS A 42 -4.24 1.47 -9.61
N LEU A 43 -4.23 1.80 -8.32
CA LEU A 43 -5.23 2.67 -7.71
C LEU A 43 -5.12 4.11 -8.22
N LEU A 44 -3.89 4.58 -8.47
CA LEU A 44 -3.63 5.94 -8.96
C LEU A 44 -3.80 6.10 -10.49
N ARG A 45 -3.94 5.02 -11.27
CA ARG A 45 -4.21 5.12 -12.73
C ARG A 45 -5.42 5.98 -13.10
N ASN A 46 -6.39 6.08 -12.19
CA ASN A 46 -7.60 6.88 -12.38
C ASN A 46 -7.53 8.25 -11.69
N ASN A 47 -6.45 8.54 -10.95
CA ASN A 47 -6.25 9.76 -10.16
C ASN A 47 -4.93 10.43 -10.60
N ASN A 48 -4.92 10.96 -11.83
CA ASN A 48 -3.70 11.46 -12.49
C ASN A 48 -3.05 12.68 -11.82
N ASP A 49 -3.74 13.32 -10.86
CA ASP A 49 -3.28 14.54 -10.20
C ASP A 49 -2.40 14.26 -8.98
N ILE A 50 -2.28 12.99 -8.56
CA ILE A 50 -1.47 12.58 -7.40
C ILE A 50 -0.23 11.84 -7.88
N SER A 51 0.94 12.41 -7.58
CA SER A 51 2.23 11.77 -7.77
C SER A 51 2.65 10.99 -6.52
N ILE A 52 3.25 9.81 -6.71
CA ILE A 52 3.74 8.97 -5.61
C ILE A 52 5.22 8.65 -5.81
N GLU A 53 6.00 8.82 -4.76
CA GLU A 53 7.42 8.50 -4.71
C GLU A 53 7.67 7.39 -3.68
N PHE A 54 8.44 6.37 -4.09
CA PHE A 54 8.82 5.26 -3.24
C PHE A 54 10.33 5.29 -3.01
N ASN A 55 10.72 5.41 -1.75
CA ASN A 55 12.11 5.39 -1.32
C ASN A 55 12.34 4.15 -0.45
N GLU A 56 13.35 3.34 -0.77
CA GLU A 56 13.65 2.12 -0.02
C GLU A 56 15.13 1.99 0.35
N THR A 57 15.38 1.57 1.58
CA THR A 57 16.72 1.26 2.10
C THR A 57 16.63 -0.06 2.87
N ILE A 58 16.91 -1.17 2.18
CA ILE A 58 16.77 -2.52 2.71
C ILE A 58 18.17 -3.14 2.85
N GLU A 59 18.79 -2.97 4.03
CA GLU A 59 20.04 -3.66 4.38
C GLU A 59 19.77 -5.10 4.80
N ASN A 60 18.63 -5.32 5.49
CA ASN A 60 18.16 -6.62 5.94
C ASN A 60 16.82 -6.95 5.30
N ASN A 61 16.80 -7.82 4.27
CA ASN A 61 15.55 -8.30 3.67
C ASN A 61 14.90 -9.36 4.57
N ARG A 62 14.10 -8.89 5.53
CA ARG A 62 13.45 -9.74 6.54
C ARG A 62 12.26 -10.49 5.96
N ILE A 63 12.00 -11.68 6.48
CA ILE A 63 10.74 -12.39 6.25
C ILE A 63 9.67 -11.82 7.21
N LEU A 64 8.55 -11.40 6.65
CA LEU A 64 7.38 -10.95 7.39
C LEU A 64 6.51 -12.16 7.74
N SER A 65 6.04 -12.21 8.99
CA SER A 65 4.95 -13.14 9.30
C SER A 65 3.69 -12.74 8.52
N PRO A 66 2.85 -13.70 8.12
CA PRO A 66 1.62 -13.40 7.36
C PRO A 66 0.73 -12.37 8.05
N THR A 67 0.62 -12.41 9.39
CA THR A 67 -0.16 -11.46 10.18
C THR A 67 0.41 -10.04 10.11
N ILE A 68 1.74 -9.89 10.25
CA ILE A 68 2.39 -8.58 10.14
C ILE A 68 2.24 -8.02 8.73
N ALA A 69 2.48 -8.84 7.71
CA ALA A 69 2.32 -8.44 6.32
C ALA A 69 0.89 -7.98 6.04
N LEU A 70 -0.12 -8.73 6.49
CA LEU A 70 -1.53 -8.35 6.31
C LEU A 70 -1.86 -7.02 6.98
N HIS A 71 -1.43 -6.83 8.23
CA HIS A 71 -1.72 -5.59 8.96
C HIS A 71 -1.01 -4.39 8.33
N LEU A 72 0.27 -4.52 7.95
CA LEU A 72 1.00 -3.47 7.25
C LEU A 72 0.33 -3.12 5.91
N TYR A 73 -0.11 -4.14 5.16
CA TYR A 73 -0.81 -3.93 3.89
C TYR A 73 -2.08 -3.10 4.09
N ARG A 74 -2.90 -3.45 5.08
CA ARG A 74 -4.15 -2.74 5.39
C ARG A 74 -3.91 -1.30 5.85
N ILE A 75 -2.87 -1.06 6.66
CA ILE A 75 -2.50 0.29 7.10
C ILE A 75 -2.14 1.14 5.88
N LEU A 76 -1.26 0.64 5.01
CA LEU A 76 -0.85 1.34 3.80
C LEU A 76 -2.01 1.57 2.81
N GLN A 77 -2.92 0.61 2.71
CA GLN A 77 -4.13 0.73 1.90
C GLN A 77 -5.03 1.85 2.41
N GLU A 78 -5.29 1.88 3.72
CA GLU A 78 -6.11 2.90 4.37
C GLU A 78 -5.50 4.30 4.22
N CYS A 79 -4.19 4.44 4.45
CA CYS A 79 -3.47 5.70 4.23
C CYS A 79 -3.65 6.22 2.81
N LEU A 80 -3.41 5.37 1.80
CA LEU A 80 -3.55 5.77 0.39
C LEU A 80 -4.99 6.16 0.04
N GLN A 81 -5.97 5.40 0.52
CA GLN A 81 -7.38 5.72 0.28
C GLN A 81 -7.79 7.03 0.95
N ASN A 82 -7.30 7.28 2.17
CA ASN A 82 -7.57 8.53 2.88
C ASN A 82 -6.94 9.73 2.15
N THR A 83 -5.72 9.59 1.65
CA THR A 83 -5.12 10.66 0.84
C THR A 83 -5.93 10.94 -0.44
N ILE A 84 -6.28 9.89 -1.20
CA ILE A 84 -7.05 10.03 -2.45
C ILE A 84 -8.43 10.67 -2.21
N LYS A 85 -9.13 10.25 -1.15
CA LYS A 85 -10.50 10.69 -0.91
C LYS A 85 -10.61 12.04 -0.21
N HIS A 86 -9.63 12.39 0.63
CA HIS A 86 -9.82 13.43 1.64
C HIS A 86 -8.71 14.48 1.69
N ALA A 87 -7.47 14.16 1.35
CA ALA A 87 -6.33 15.02 1.71
C ALA A 87 -6.15 16.26 0.82
N ASP A 88 -6.68 16.26 -0.42
CA ASP A 88 -6.40 17.32 -1.42
C ASP A 88 -4.88 17.49 -1.63
N ALA A 89 -4.20 16.34 -1.69
CA ALA A 89 -2.75 16.22 -1.87
C ALA A 89 -2.43 16.04 -3.37
N ASP A 90 -1.25 16.50 -3.79
CA ASP A 90 -0.70 16.25 -5.14
C ASP A 90 0.56 15.35 -5.10
N LYS A 91 1.07 15.07 -3.88
CA LYS A 91 2.28 14.30 -3.64
C LYS A 91 2.13 13.38 -2.44
N ILE A 92 2.56 12.13 -2.63
CA ILE A 92 2.71 11.12 -1.60
C ILE A 92 4.16 10.65 -1.61
N GLU A 93 4.77 10.57 -0.44
CA GLU A 93 6.06 9.94 -0.22
C GLU A 93 5.90 8.72 0.69
N ILE A 94 6.44 7.59 0.27
CA ILE A 94 6.48 6.37 1.07
C ILE A 94 7.92 5.91 1.20
N VAL A 95 8.42 5.88 2.44
CA VAL A 95 9.80 5.51 2.76
C VAL A 95 9.82 4.21 3.54
N LEU A 96 10.46 3.19 3.00
CA LEU A 96 10.71 1.91 3.67
C LEU A 96 12.19 1.80 4.06
N THR A 97 12.46 1.56 5.35
CA THR A 97 13.80 1.33 5.86
C THR A 97 13.86 0.02 6.64
N SER A 98 14.81 -0.85 6.30
CA SER A 98 15.09 -2.10 7.02
C SER A 98 16.57 -2.22 7.31
N THR A 99 16.98 -1.64 8.44
CA THR A 99 18.33 -1.77 9.02
C THR A 99 18.21 -2.63 10.28
N ASN A 100 18.35 -2.06 11.49
CA ASN A 100 18.15 -2.78 12.77
C ASN A 100 16.68 -3.02 13.12
N LYS A 101 15.78 -2.21 12.55
CA LYS A 101 14.32 -2.36 12.64
C LYS A 101 13.69 -2.12 11.28
N ILE A 102 12.42 -2.49 11.14
CA ILE A 102 11.60 -2.09 9.98
C ILE A 102 10.94 -0.77 10.35
N SER A 103 11.05 0.22 9.47
CA SER A 103 10.37 1.51 9.56
C SER A 103 9.69 1.78 8.23
N LEU A 104 8.43 2.20 8.30
CA LEU A 104 7.63 2.55 7.14
C LEU A 104 7.00 3.90 7.42
N LEU A 105 7.37 4.90 6.62
CA LEU A 105 6.81 6.23 6.68
C LEU A 105 5.88 6.43 5.49
N TYR A 106 4.69 6.94 5.77
CA TYR A 106 3.76 7.42 4.75
C TYR A 106 3.53 8.91 5.03
N SER A 107 3.77 9.75 4.03
CA SER A 107 3.52 11.18 4.10
C SER A 107 2.78 11.63 2.85
N ASP A 108 1.81 12.51 3.03
CA ASP A 108 1.21 13.27 1.94
C ASP A 108 1.31 14.77 2.25
N ASN A 109 1.16 15.61 1.24
CA ASN A 109 1.18 17.07 1.38
C ASN A 109 -0.21 17.70 1.40
N GLY A 110 -1.23 16.89 1.68
CA GLY A 110 -2.59 17.36 1.77
C GLY A 110 -2.81 18.33 2.93
N LYS A 111 -3.92 19.05 2.88
CA LYS A 111 -4.25 20.12 3.85
C LYS A 111 -5.47 19.80 4.70
N ARG A 112 -6.09 18.64 4.49
CA ARG A 112 -7.29 18.20 5.20
C ARG A 112 -6.97 16.96 6.02
N ILE A 113 -7.21 17.05 7.33
CA ILE A 113 -7.15 15.94 8.30
C ILE A 113 -8.57 15.47 8.55
#